data_AF-A0A3P6UC26-F1
#
_entry.id   AF-A0A3P6UC26-F1
#
_cell.length_a   1.000
_cell.length_b   1.000
_cell.length_c   1.000
_cell.angle_alpha   90.00
_cell.angle_beta   90.00
_cell.angle_gamma   90.00
#
_symmetry.space_group_name_H-M   'P 1'
#
loop_
_entity.id
_entity.type
_entity.pdbx_description
1 polymer ?
#
loop_
_entity_poly.entity_id
_entity_poly.type
_entity_poly.pdbx_seq_one_letter_code
_entity_poly.pdbx_strand_id
1 'polypeptide(L)'
;MERLKVSDWSGLEGLKKQVCSNCGRKRMYFCYDCKIYMPEVEQLVPRLELPIHIDIIKHPQERNSKSTALHCLLLAPSSTTLYDSLNVPDYNLPNYEKENTVLVVYSENASSVNDFIMKRGAIKRFVFLDSTWFQRGLTDYHLATIEAVYYALREAFEASSTTKYDGRFDNLLFWFFIFRSKVDVGLLKGRGRSTV
;
A
#
# COMPACT_ATOMS: atom_id res chain seq x y z
N MET A 1 -14.99 15.67 0.96
CA MET A 1 -13.76 14.87 1.09
C MET A 1 -12.80 15.70 1.93
N GLU A 2 -12.48 15.28 3.16
CA GLU A 2 -11.49 15.99 3.99
C GLU A 2 -10.14 16.04 3.26
N ARG A 3 -9.43 17.16 3.37
CA ARG A 3 -8.16 17.39 2.65
C ARG A 3 -7.07 16.51 3.28
N LEU A 4 -6.54 15.56 2.51
CA LEU A 4 -5.43 14.70 2.92
C LEU A 4 -4.17 15.55 3.22
N LYS A 5 -3.48 15.23 4.31
CA LYS A 5 -2.24 15.84 4.81
C LYS A 5 -1.03 15.04 4.34
N VAL A 6 -0.83 15.01 3.03
CA VAL A 6 0.35 14.39 2.41
C VAL A 6 1.52 15.39 2.44
N SER A 7 2.71 14.93 2.82
CA SER A 7 3.94 15.72 2.84
C SER A 7 4.27 16.28 1.46
N ASP A 8 4.93 17.44 1.46
CA ASP A 8 5.50 18.02 0.25
C ASP A 8 6.57 17.11 -0.37
N TRP A 9 6.69 17.14 -1.70
CA TRP A 9 7.64 16.35 -2.47
C TRP A 9 8.49 17.20 -3.42
N SER A 10 8.56 18.52 -3.21
CA SER A 10 9.39 19.42 -4.04
C SER A 10 10.87 19.02 -4.03
N GLY A 11 11.37 18.48 -2.92
CA GLY A 11 12.73 17.94 -2.81
C GLY A 11 13.03 16.78 -3.77
N LEU A 12 12.01 16.12 -4.34
CA LEU A 12 12.16 15.07 -5.34
C LEU A 12 12.17 15.60 -6.78
N GLU A 13 11.96 16.90 -6.99
CA GLU A 13 12.02 17.53 -8.30
C GLU A 13 13.44 17.58 -8.85
N GLY A 14 13.59 17.43 -10.17
CA GLY A 14 14.90 17.46 -10.81
C GLY A 14 15.78 16.22 -10.60
N LEU A 15 15.40 15.28 -9.73
CA LEU A 15 16.12 14.02 -9.53
C LEU A 15 16.25 13.25 -10.85
N LYS A 16 17.46 12.75 -11.11
CA LYS A 16 17.78 11.95 -12.31
C LYS A 16 17.83 10.47 -11.97
N LYS A 17 17.73 9.62 -13.00
CA LYS A 17 17.92 8.18 -12.83
C LYS A 17 19.35 7.89 -12.36
N GLN A 18 19.48 7.17 -11.27
CA GLN A 18 20.73 6.69 -10.69
C GLN A 18 20.84 5.16 -10.89
N VAL A 19 22.03 4.60 -10.71
CA VAL A 19 22.28 3.15 -10.80
C VAL A 19 22.08 2.52 -9.43
N CYS A 20 21.26 1.47 -9.33
CA CYS A 20 21.07 0.75 -8.08
C CYS A 20 22.35 -0.01 -7.71
N SER A 21 22.87 0.21 -6.51
CA SER A 21 24.09 -0.45 -6.01
C SER A 21 23.97 -1.97 -5.90
N ASN A 22 22.74 -2.50 -5.75
CA ASN A 22 22.50 -3.93 -5.59
C ASN A 22 22.33 -4.67 -6.94
N CYS A 23 21.46 -4.18 -7.84
CA CYS A 23 21.19 -4.88 -9.12
C CYS A 23 21.74 -4.20 -10.38
N GLY A 24 22.39 -3.04 -10.27
CA GLY A 24 22.94 -2.29 -11.40
C GLY A 24 21.89 -1.64 -12.32
N ARG A 25 20.59 -1.81 -12.07
CA ARG A 25 19.54 -1.23 -12.92
C ARG A 25 19.35 0.26 -12.61
N LYS A 26 19.05 1.06 -13.65
CA LYS A 26 18.78 2.50 -13.51
C LYS A 26 17.37 2.78 -13.00
N ARG A 27 17.24 3.58 -11.94
CA ARG A 27 15.98 3.91 -11.25
C ARG A 27 16.04 5.37 -10.76
N MET A 28 14.89 6.02 -10.64
CA MET A 28 14.84 7.42 -10.19
C MET A 28 14.67 7.53 -8.68
N TYR A 29 13.56 7.01 -8.13
CA TYR A 29 13.23 7.17 -6.71
C TYR A 29 13.61 5.96 -5.85
N PHE A 30 13.25 4.77 -6.31
CA PHE A 30 13.53 3.53 -5.61
C PHE A 30 13.70 2.39 -6.60
N CYS A 31 14.45 1.37 -6.19
CA CYS A 31 14.59 0.14 -6.93
C CYS A 31 13.49 -0.83 -6.54
N TYR A 32 12.51 -1.01 -7.43
CA TYR A 32 11.39 -1.92 -7.20
C TYR A 32 11.76 -3.40 -7.18
N ASP A 33 12.95 -3.77 -7.67
CA ASP A 33 13.45 -5.14 -7.61
C ASP A 33 14.18 -5.41 -6.29
N CYS A 34 15.02 -4.46 -5.87
CA CYS A 34 15.80 -4.57 -4.64
C CYS A 34 15.04 -4.07 -3.39
N LYS A 35 13.87 -3.47 -3.59
CA LYS A 35 12.99 -2.93 -2.52
C LYS A 35 13.69 -1.88 -1.64
N ILE A 36 14.53 -1.03 -2.24
CA ILE A 36 15.30 0.03 -1.55
C ILE A 36 15.15 1.38 -2.23
N TYR A 37 15.31 2.46 -1.47
CA TYR A 37 15.45 3.80 -2.05
C TYR A 37 16.73 3.94 -2.87
N MET A 38 16.68 4.82 -3.87
CA MET A 38 17.90 5.29 -4.54
C MET A 38 18.67 6.24 -3.61
N PRO A 39 19.99 6.42 -3.81
CA PRO A 39 20.78 7.31 -2.96
C PRO A 39 20.12 8.68 -2.80
N GLU A 40 20.17 9.21 -1.58
CA GLU A 40 19.62 10.51 -1.19
C GLU A 40 18.08 10.63 -1.26
N VAL A 41 17.34 9.60 -1.67
CA VAL A 41 15.87 9.67 -1.73
C VAL A 41 15.23 9.43 -0.36
N GLU A 42 15.79 8.53 0.45
CA GLU A 42 15.21 8.18 1.76
C GLU A 42 15.10 9.38 2.72
N GLN A 43 16.06 10.32 2.66
CA GLN A 43 16.06 11.54 3.48
C GLN A 43 15.04 12.60 3.03
N LEU A 44 14.44 12.43 1.84
CA LEU A 44 13.51 13.39 1.22
C LEU A 44 12.04 12.97 1.37
N VAL A 45 11.76 11.85 2.01
CA VAL A 45 10.44 11.23 2.05
C VAL A 45 10.01 10.92 3.48
N PRO A 46 8.70 10.91 3.77
CA PRO A 46 8.24 10.64 5.12
C PRO A 46 8.55 9.20 5.53
N ARG A 47 8.92 9.03 6.80
CA ARG A 47 9.02 7.73 7.46
C ARG A 47 7.83 7.57 8.41
N LEU A 48 7.21 6.39 8.38
CA LEU A 48 6.02 6.07 9.14
C LEU A 48 6.30 4.88 10.06
N GLU A 49 5.71 4.93 11.26
CA GLU A 49 5.60 3.81 12.18
C GLU A 49 4.11 3.54 12.34
N LEU A 50 3.67 2.32 11.99
CA LEU A 50 2.25 1.98 11.96
C LEU A 50 1.87 1.24 13.26
N PRO A 51 0.68 1.49 13.82
CA PRO A 51 0.23 0.83 15.05
C PRO A 51 -0.17 -0.64 14.84
N ILE A 52 -0.29 -1.08 13.59
CA ILE A 52 -0.72 -2.42 13.17
C ILE A 52 0.29 -2.91 12.13
N HIS A 53 0.78 -4.15 12.28
CA HIS A 53 1.70 -4.74 11.33
C HIS A 53 0.99 -5.07 10.00
N ILE A 54 1.65 -4.80 8.88
CA ILE A 54 1.10 -4.97 7.54
C ILE A 54 1.89 -6.04 6.80
N ASP A 55 1.26 -7.19 6.54
CA ASP A 55 1.81 -8.17 5.63
C ASP A 55 1.16 -8.05 4.26
N ILE A 56 1.97 -8.01 3.22
CA ILE A 56 1.51 -7.94 1.85
C ILE A 56 2.06 -9.14 1.09
N ILE A 57 1.17 -9.96 0.55
CA ILE A 57 1.50 -11.12 -0.25
C ILE A 57 1.43 -10.73 -1.72
N LYS A 58 2.59 -10.69 -2.35
CA LYS A 58 2.74 -10.32 -3.75
C LYS A 58 2.51 -11.50 -4.68
N HIS A 59 1.68 -11.28 -5.69
CA HIS A 59 1.49 -12.27 -6.75
C HIS A 59 2.69 -12.34 -7.71
N PRO A 60 3.12 -13.54 -8.17
CA PRO A 60 4.23 -13.67 -9.12
C PRO A 60 4.02 -12.98 -10.46
N GLN A 61 2.77 -12.87 -10.93
CA GLN A 61 2.48 -12.19 -12.21
C GLN A 61 2.36 -10.67 -12.06
N GLU A 62 2.26 -10.15 -10.84
CA GLU A 62 2.20 -8.70 -10.62
C GLU A 62 3.57 -8.09 -10.90
N ARG A 63 3.63 -7.06 -11.74
CA ARG A 63 4.91 -6.45 -12.12
C ARG A 63 5.42 -5.57 -10.99
N ASN A 64 6.67 -5.75 -10.57
CA ASN A 64 7.31 -4.92 -9.53
C ASN A 64 7.19 -3.42 -9.81
N SER A 65 7.28 -3.00 -11.07
CA SER A 65 7.18 -1.59 -11.46
C SER A 65 5.77 -1.00 -11.42
N LYS A 66 4.74 -1.82 -11.19
CA LYS A 66 3.32 -1.41 -11.09
C LYS A 66 2.73 -1.63 -9.70
N SER A 67 3.31 -2.55 -8.93
CA SER A 67 2.92 -2.84 -7.55
C SER A 67 3.05 -1.61 -6.66
N THR A 68 1.92 -1.19 -6.09
CA THR A 68 1.90 -0.12 -5.07
C THR A 68 2.14 -0.64 -3.66
N ALA A 69 2.16 -1.97 -3.46
CA ALA A 69 2.52 -2.58 -2.18
C ALA A 69 3.91 -2.16 -1.69
N LEU A 70 4.84 -1.96 -2.63
CA LEU A 70 6.18 -1.48 -2.31
C LEU A 70 6.17 -0.11 -1.63
N HIS A 71 5.17 0.74 -1.89
CA HIS A 71 5.08 2.05 -1.25
C HIS A 71 4.95 1.91 0.27
N CYS A 72 4.12 0.96 0.75
CA CYS A 72 3.96 0.68 2.18
C CYS A 72 5.29 0.21 2.78
N LEU A 73 5.96 -0.75 2.12
CA LEU A 73 7.24 -1.28 2.59
C LEU A 73 8.30 -0.19 2.71
N LEU A 74 8.38 0.73 1.73
CA LEU A 74 9.40 1.77 1.73
C LEU A 74 9.11 2.88 2.77
N LEU A 75 7.84 3.24 2.95
CA LEU A 75 7.42 4.30 3.88
C LEU A 75 7.37 3.83 5.34
N ALA A 76 7.06 2.55 5.59
CA ALA A 76 6.91 1.96 6.93
C ALA A 76 7.57 0.58 7.04
N PRO A 77 8.91 0.45 6.88
CA PRO A 77 9.56 -0.86 6.77
C PRO A 77 9.58 -1.65 8.08
N SER A 78 9.58 -0.98 9.22
CA SER A 78 9.51 -1.61 10.55
C SER A 78 8.19 -2.33 10.79
N SER A 79 7.12 -1.84 10.15
CA SER A 79 5.74 -2.30 10.33
C SER A 79 5.19 -3.03 9.12
N THR A 80 6.01 -3.32 8.10
CA THR A 80 5.55 -3.91 6.84
C THR A 80 6.43 -5.08 6.40
N THR A 81 5.81 -6.22 6.07
CA THR A 81 6.48 -7.33 5.39
C THR A 81 5.91 -7.52 3.99
N LEU A 82 6.78 -7.61 2.97
CA LEU A 82 6.38 -7.91 1.61
C LEU A 82 6.84 -9.32 1.22
N TYR A 83 5.93 -10.27 1.24
CA TYR A 83 6.16 -11.66 0.87
C TYR A 83 6.02 -11.87 -0.63
N ASP A 84 6.94 -12.61 -1.22
CA ASP A 84 6.68 -13.28 -2.50
C ASP A 84 5.86 -14.55 -2.22
N SER A 85 5.01 -14.97 -3.16
CA SER A 85 4.01 -16.03 -2.92
C SER A 85 4.55 -17.39 -2.44
N LEU A 86 5.86 -17.62 -2.55
CA LEU A 86 6.52 -18.86 -2.11
C LEU A 86 6.94 -18.83 -0.63
N ASN A 87 6.96 -17.66 0.00
CA ASN A 87 7.54 -17.45 1.34
C ASN A 87 6.50 -16.88 2.33
N VAL A 88 5.21 -17.15 2.11
CA VAL A 88 4.13 -16.68 2.98
C VAL A 88 4.11 -17.49 4.27
N PRO A 89 4.00 -16.87 5.45
CA PRO A 89 3.91 -17.61 6.70
C PRO A 89 2.57 -18.36 6.80
N ASP A 90 2.56 -19.44 7.58
CA ASP A 90 1.31 -20.07 7.99
C ASP A 90 0.65 -19.25 9.11
N TYR A 91 -0.37 -18.48 8.74
CA TYR A 91 -1.12 -17.64 9.69
C TYR A 91 -2.01 -18.44 10.66
N ASN A 92 -2.09 -19.77 10.54
CA ASN A 92 -2.76 -20.62 11.53
C ASN A 92 -1.89 -20.93 12.75
N LEU A 93 -0.62 -20.51 12.76
CA LEU A 93 0.27 -20.73 13.90
C LEU A 93 -0.15 -19.89 15.13
N PRO A 94 0.05 -20.39 16.37
CA PRO A 94 -0.47 -19.73 17.58
C PRO A 94 0.01 -18.30 17.82
N ASN A 95 1.14 -17.89 17.25
CA ASN A 95 1.64 -16.52 17.36
C ASN A 95 0.74 -15.54 16.61
N TYR A 96 0.20 -15.91 15.45
CA TYR A 96 -0.67 -15.05 14.63
C TYR A 96 -2.10 -14.97 15.18
N GLU A 97 -2.56 -16.02 15.86
CA GLU A 97 -3.86 -16.02 16.55
C GLU A 97 -3.87 -14.97 17.69
N LYS A 98 -2.78 -14.86 18.46
CA LYS A 98 -2.60 -13.84 19.51
C LYS A 98 -2.53 -12.40 18.98
N GLU A 99 -2.28 -12.25 17.69
CA GLU A 99 -2.23 -10.97 16.99
C GLU A 99 -3.57 -10.57 16.37
N ASN A 100 -4.60 -11.42 16.47
CA ASN A 100 -5.90 -11.18 15.84
C ASN A 100 -5.73 -10.80 14.36
N THR A 101 -5.01 -11.67 13.64
CA THR A 101 -4.57 -11.44 12.25
C THR A 101 -5.76 -11.45 11.29
N VAL A 102 -5.88 -10.43 10.44
CA VAL A 102 -7.01 -10.24 9.52
C VAL A 102 -6.55 -10.18 8.06
N LEU A 103 -7.11 -11.04 7.22
CA LEU A 103 -7.00 -10.93 5.77
C LEU A 103 -8.00 -9.90 5.23
N VAL A 104 -7.51 -8.86 4.55
CA VAL A 104 -8.35 -7.84 3.91
C VAL A 104 -8.66 -8.27 2.48
N VAL A 105 -9.93 -8.51 2.21
CA VAL A 105 -10.45 -8.90 0.88
C VAL A 105 -11.69 -8.11 0.53
N TYR A 106 -11.89 -7.94 -0.77
CA TYR A 106 -13.18 -7.51 -1.31
C TYR A 106 -14.05 -8.73 -1.58
N SER A 107 -15.15 -8.86 -0.85
CA SER A 107 -16.14 -9.93 -1.02
C SER A 107 -17.50 -9.45 -0.54
N GLU A 108 -18.58 -9.89 -1.18
CA GLU A 108 -19.97 -9.57 -0.76
C GLU A 108 -20.26 -10.02 0.68
N ASN A 109 -19.54 -11.04 1.15
CA ASN A 109 -19.68 -11.60 2.50
C ASN A 109 -18.60 -11.10 3.48
N ALA A 110 -17.75 -10.15 3.07
CA ALA A 110 -16.72 -9.60 3.95
C ALA A 110 -17.36 -8.77 5.06
N SER A 111 -16.88 -8.93 6.30
CA SER A 111 -17.22 -8.03 7.40
C SER A 111 -16.43 -6.73 7.28
N SER A 112 -17.01 -5.60 7.69
CA SER A 112 -16.27 -4.35 7.83
C SER A 112 -15.18 -4.48 8.91
N VAL A 113 -14.14 -3.64 8.84
CA VAL A 113 -13.08 -3.62 9.87
C VAL A 113 -13.68 -3.21 11.21
N ASN A 114 -14.62 -2.25 11.20
CA ASN A 114 -15.34 -1.84 12.39
C ASN A 114 -16.13 -2.99 13.03
N ASP A 115 -16.94 -3.73 12.25
CA ASP A 115 -17.71 -4.87 12.77
C ASP A 115 -16.80 -5.97 13.30
N PHE A 116 -15.67 -6.20 12.63
CA PHE A 116 -14.67 -7.16 13.09
C PHE A 116 -14.12 -6.75 14.45
N ILE A 117 -13.69 -5.50 14.62
CA ILE A 117 -13.13 -5.00 15.87
C ILE A 117 -14.16 -5.06 17.01
N MET A 118 -15.41 -4.70 16.74
CA MET A 118 -16.50 -4.80 17.73
C MET A 118 -16.73 -6.24 18.21
N LYS A 119 -16.57 -7.24 17.33
CA LYS A 119 -16.84 -8.65 17.63
C LYS A 119 -15.63 -9.42 18.16
N ARG A 120 -14.42 -9.07 17.71
CA ARG A 120 -13.18 -9.84 17.92
C ARG A 120 -12.09 -9.07 18.65
N GLY A 121 -12.26 -7.77 18.85
CA GLY A 121 -11.27 -6.89 19.48
C GLY A 121 -10.26 -6.32 18.50
N ALA A 122 -9.26 -5.62 19.05
CA ALA A 122 -8.26 -4.89 18.27
C ALA A 122 -7.44 -5.82 17.34
N ILE A 123 -7.19 -5.34 16.12
CA ILE A 123 -6.37 -6.02 15.11
C ILE A 123 -4.92 -5.60 15.32
N LYS A 124 -3.99 -6.56 15.40
CA LYS A 124 -2.54 -6.25 15.46
C LYS A 124 -1.81 -6.53 14.15
N ARG A 125 -2.43 -7.27 13.24
CA ARG A 125 -1.87 -7.58 11.93
C ARG A 125 -2.94 -7.60 10.83
N PHE A 126 -2.68 -6.87 9.75
CA PHE A 126 -3.42 -7.00 8.50
C PHE A 126 -2.60 -7.77 7.47
N VAL A 127 -3.29 -8.58 6.66
CA VAL A 127 -2.73 -9.29 5.52
C VAL A 127 -3.45 -8.81 4.25
N PHE A 128 -2.69 -8.39 3.24
CA PHE A 128 -3.20 -7.92 1.95
C PHE A 128 -2.66 -8.79 0.80
N LEU A 129 -3.43 -8.91 -0.28
CA LEU A 129 -3.01 -9.59 -1.49
C LEU A 129 -2.69 -8.55 -2.58
N ASP A 130 -1.41 -8.32 -2.88
CA ASP A 130 -0.94 -7.41 -3.93
C ASP A 130 -0.98 -8.10 -5.29
N SER A 131 -2.15 -8.00 -5.92
CA SER A 131 -2.54 -9.05 -6.83
C SER A 131 -3.63 -8.59 -7.81
N THR A 132 -3.48 -8.96 -9.08
CA THR A 132 -4.51 -8.79 -10.13
C THR A 132 -5.59 -9.87 -10.07
N TRP A 133 -5.62 -10.74 -9.04
CA TRP A 133 -6.44 -11.96 -9.00
C TRP A 133 -7.93 -11.65 -9.17
N PHE A 134 -8.36 -10.51 -8.62
CA PHE A 134 -9.74 -10.07 -8.59
C PHE A 134 -10.14 -9.16 -9.76
N GLN A 135 -9.25 -8.90 -10.73
CA GLN A 135 -9.56 -8.05 -11.89
C GLN A 135 -10.43 -8.75 -12.96
N ARG A 136 -10.71 -10.05 -12.82
CA ARG A 136 -11.66 -10.77 -13.67
C ARG A 136 -13.06 -10.69 -13.07
N GLY A 137 -13.84 -9.69 -13.48
CA GLY A 137 -15.29 -9.64 -13.27
C GLY A 137 -15.82 -8.70 -12.19
N LEU A 138 -14.98 -7.85 -11.59
CA LEU A 138 -15.43 -6.89 -10.57
C LEU A 138 -15.61 -5.47 -11.14
N THR A 139 -16.65 -4.80 -10.63
CA THR A 139 -17.09 -3.41 -10.85
C THR A 139 -16.00 -2.34 -10.62
N ASP A 140 -16.25 -1.08 -10.99
CA ASP A 140 -15.31 0.07 -10.98
C ASP A 140 -14.65 0.44 -9.62
N TYR A 141 -14.88 -0.31 -8.53
CA TYR A 141 -14.44 0.01 -7.17
C TYR A 141 -13.05 -0.56 -6.80
N HIS A 142 -12.12 -0.61 -7.75
CA HIS A 142 -10.77 -1.15 -7.51
C HIS A 142 -9.88 -0.13 -6.80
N LEU A 143 -9.43 -0.47 -5.59
CA LEU A 143 -8.39 0.27 -4.87
C LEU A 143 -7.01 -0.28 -5.25
N ALA A 144 -6.02 0.61 -5.39
CA ALA A 144 -4.63 0.17 -5.37
C ALA A 144 -4.31 -0.46 -3.99
N THR A 145 -3.37 -1.40 -3.94
CA THR A 145 -2.96 -2.06 -2.68
C THR A 145 -2.64 -1.05 -1.59
N ILE A 146 -1.94 0.04 -1.91
CA ILE A 146 -1.62 1.10 -0.94
C ILE A 146 -2.86 1.87 -0.44
N GLU A 147 -3.88 2.03 -1.27
CA GLU A 147 -5.15 2.64 -0.87
C GLU A 147 -5.91 1.71 0.07
N ALA A 148 -5.93 0.41 -0.21
CA ALA A 148 -6.55 -0.58 0.67
C ALA A 148 -5.88 -0.60 2.07
N VAL A 149 -4.54 -0.53 2.12
CA VAL A 149 -3.79 -0.40 3.38
C VAL A 149 -4.18 0.87 4.12
N TYR A 150 -4.21 2.02 3.43
CA TYR A 150 -4.60 3.31 4.02
C TYR A 150 -6.02 3.27 4.62
N TYR A 151 -7.01 2.80 3.87
CA TYR A 151 -8.39 2.76 4.34
C TYR A 151 -8.59 1.78 5.49
N ALA A 152 -7.98 0.59 5.43
CA ALA A 152 -8.06 -0.40 6.52
C ALA A 152 -7.47 0.12 7.83
N LEU A 153 -6.32 0.80 7.77
CA LEU A 153 -5.69 1.42 8.95
C LEU A 153 -6.53 2.57 9.50
N ARG A 154 -7.06 3.42 8.63
CA ARG A 154 -7.95 4.52 9.03
C ARG A 154 -9.20 3.99 9.70
N GLU A 155 -9.87 3.00 9.11
CA GLU A 155 -11.08 2.40 9.68
C GLU A 155 -10.78 1.71 11.02
N ALA A 156 -9.65 0.98 11.13
CA ALA A 156 -9.24 0.37 12.39
C ALA A 156 -9.00 1.42 13.49
N PHE A 157 -8.38 2.55 13.14
CA PHE A 157 -8.17 3.66 14.06
C PHE A 157 -9.49 4.31 14.49
N GLU A 158 -10.37 4.63 13.53
CA GLU A 158 -11.68 5.25 13.80
C GLU A 158 -12.59 4.33 14.62
N ALA A 159 -12.51 3.01 14.43
CA ALA A 159 -13.24 2.03 15.24
C ALA A 159 -12.70 1.91 16.68
N SER A 160 -11.41 2.16 16.89
CA SER A 160 -10.74 1.94 18.17
C SER A 160 -10.49 3.22 18.97
N SER A 161 -10.68 4.39 18.36
CA SER A 161 -10.35 5.70 18.93
C SER A 161 -11.55 6.63 18.98
N THR A 162 -11.67 7.38 20.08
CA THR A 162 -12.64 8.47 20.20
C THR A 162 -12.13 9.78 19.61
N THR A 163 -10.84 9.85 19.27
CA THR A 163 -10.24 11.05 18.67
C THR A 163 -10.57 11.14 17.19
N LYS A 164 -10.88 12.35 16.72
CA LYS A 164 -11.04 12.61 15.29
C LYS A 164 -9.77 12.24 14.50
N TYR A 165 -9.93 11.64 13.32
CA TYR A 165 -8.83 11.36 12.40
C TYR A 165 -8.03 12.64 12.08
N ASP A 166 -6.72 12.57 12.26
CA ASP A 166 -5.79 13.71 12.21
C ASP A 166 -4.89 13.69 10.97
N GLY A 167 -5.04 12.70 10.08
CA GLY A 167 -4.21 12.53 8.89
C GLY A 167 -2.93 11.71 9.12
N ARG A 168 -2.77 11.07 10.29
CA ARG A 168 -1.57 10.28 10.64
C ARG A 168 -1.15 9.20 9.64
N PHE A 169 -2.06 8.72 8.81
CA PHE A 169 -1.78 7.70 7.79
C PHE A 169 -1.74 8.26 6.37
N ASP A 170 -2.02 9.55 6.16
CA ASP A 170 -2.16 10.15 4.82
C ASP A 170 -0.88 10.00 4.00
N ASN A 171 0.28 10.04 4.66
CA ASN A 171 1.58 9.84 4.04
C ASN A 171 1.81 8.44 3.47
N LEU A 172 1.00 7.43 3.79
CA LEU A 172 1.00 6.15 3.06
C LEU A 172 0.73 6.37 1.56
N LEU A 173 -0.06 7.40 1.24
CA LEU A 173 -0.41 7.75 -0.14
C LEU A 173 0.62 8.69 -0.80
N PHE A 174 1.75 8.99 -0.15
CA PHE A 174 2.79 9.90 -0.66
C PHE A 174 3.24 9.52 -2.08
N TRP A 175 3.73 8.29 -2.26
CA TRP A 175 4.15 7.80 -3.57
C TRP A 175 2.99 7.67 -4.55
N PHE A 176 1.80 7.29 -4.06
CA PHE A 176 0.61 7.17 -4.89
C PHE A 176 0.27 8.50 -5.58
N PHE A 177 0.23 9.60 -4.84
CA PHE A 177 -0.05 10.93 -5.42
C PHE A 177 1.07 11.45 -6.31
N ILE A 178 2.34 11.19 -5.97
CA ILE A 178 3.48 11.56 -6.82
C ILE A 178 3.43 10.88 -8.18
N PHE A 179 3.09 9.60 -8.24
CA PHE A 179 2.98 8.91 -9.53
C PHE A 179 1.71 9.30 -10.28
N ARG A 180 0.60 9.50 -9.57
CA ARG A 180 -0.65 9.94 -10.16
C ARG A 180 -0.56 11.35 -10.77
N SER A 181 0.19 12.27 -10.15
CA SER A 181 0.42 13.62 -10.69
C SER A 181 1.23 13.65 -11.98
N LYS A 182 1.99 12.57 -12.26
CA LYS A 182 2.80 12.41 -13.47
C LYS A 182 2.07 11.69 -14.60
N VAL A 183 0.86 11.18 -14.36
CA VAL A 183 0.02 10.59 -15.40
C VAL A 183 -0.68 11.73 -16.13
N ASP A 184 -0.45 11.84 -17.44
CA ASP A 184 -1.16 12.79 -18.28
C ASP A 184 -2.66 12.48 -18.31
N VAL A 185 -3.47 13.43 -17.86
CA VAL A 185 -4.93 13.33 -17.83
C VAL A 185 -5.50 13.16 -19.24
N GLY A 186 -4.81 13.63 -20.29
CA GLY A 186 -5.17 13.43 -21.69
C GLY A 186 -5.12 11.97 -22.14
N LEU A 187 -4.19 11.17 -21.60
CA LEU A 187 -4.07 9.74 -21.94
C LEU A 187 -5.17 8.87 -21.30
N LEU A 188 -5.81 9.34 -20.23
CA LEU A 188 -6.94 8.66 -19.59
C LEU A 188 -8.25 8.84 -20.39
N LYS A 189 -8.41 9.98 -21.09
CA LYS A 189 -9.57 10.26 -21.95
C LYS A 189 -9.53 9.53 -23.30
N GLY A 190 -8.37 9.06 -23.73
CA GLY A 190 -8.16 8.35 -25.01
C GLY A 190 -8.57 6.86 -25.02
N ARG A 191 -9.10 6.31 -23.91
CA ARG A 191 -9.60 4.92 -23.84
C ARG A 191 -11.13 4.83 -23.88
N GLY A 192 -11.80 5.79 -24.52
CA GLY A 192 -13.13 5.53 -25.06
C GLY A 192 -13.02 4.42 -26.11
N ARG A 193 -13.44 3.20 -25.76
CA ARG A 193 -13.57 2.11 -26.72
C ARG A 193 -14.44 2.60 -27.89
N SER A 194 -13.86 2.68 -29.08
CA SER A 194 -14.64 2.70 -30.31
C SER A 194 -15.51 1.45 -30.32
N THR A 195 -16.81 1.64 -30.14
CA THR A 195 -17.83 0.66 -30.49
C THR A 195 -17.85 0.54 -32.01
N VAL A 196 -17.37 -0.58 -32.51
CA VAL A 196 -17.83 -1.17 -33.77
C VAL A 196 -18.13 -2.64 -33.47
#